data_AF-A0A0M4RBH3-F1
#
_entry.id   AF-A0A0M4RBH3-F1
#
_cell.length_a   1.000
_cell.length_b   1.000
_cell.length_c   1.000
_cell.angle_alpha   90.00
_cell.angle_beta   90.00
_cell.angle_gamma   90.00
#
_symmetry.space_group_name_H-M   'P 1'
#
loop_
_entity.id
_entity.type
_entity.pdbx_description
1 polymer ?
#
loop_
_entity_poly.entity_id
_entity_poly.type
_entity_poly.pdbx_seq_one_letter_code
_entity_poly.pdbx_strand_id
1 'polypeptide(L)'
;MMSVSAWSSRAWVILGILATLLLAGWSLVTIGALGGEFTAGGQGSPERACTVPIRFGMTVNVALTNMGGPMMGGGGGPMTGGAMGLHADQVTVAHGAVSFLVTNLGSITHEMVVLPLLESQVVGARPIGGNAKIDETGSLGEASNTCAEGAGQGIVPGGSDLVSIILAPGQYELFCNLAGYYAAGMYTQLTVT
;
A
#
# COMPACT_ATOMS: atom_id res chain seq x y z
N MET A 1 -46.94 57.38 7.65
CA MET A 1 -46.41 56.22 6.88
C MET A 1 -45.02 55.95 7.47
N MET A 2 -44.65 54.88 8.15
CA MET A 2 -45.16 53.50 8.31
C MET A 2 -44.94 53.08 9.78
N SER A 3 -45.85 52.31 10.37
CA SER A 3 -45.67 51.73 11.71
C SER A 3 -44.53 50.71 11.69
N VAL A 4 -43.50 50.92 12.51
CA VAL A 4 -42.48 49.90 12.77
C VAL A 4 -43.07 48.95 13.81
N SER A 5 -43.48 47.76 13.36
CA SER A 5 -43.99 46.68 14.20
C SER A 5 -42.92 46.29 15.23
N ALA A 6 -43.14 46.65 16.49
CA ALA A 6 -42.32 46.20 17.62
C ALA A 6 -42.57 44.70 17.86
N TRP A 7 -41.79 43.86 17.19
CA TRP A 7 -41.85 42.43 17.42
C TRP A 7 -41.23 42.09 18.79
N SER A 8 -42.04 41.45 19.64
CA SER A 8 -41.59 40.98 20.94
C SER A 8 -40.41 40.01 20.80
N SER A 9 -39.52 39.97 21.80
CA SER A 9 -38.36 39.08 21.84
C SER A 9 -38.73 37.59 21.64
N ARG A 10 -39.99 37.23 21.90
CA ARG A 10 -40.54 35.89 21.67
C ARG A 10 -40.65 35.54 20.18
N ALA A 11 -40.92 36.53 19.31
CA ALA A 11 -40.98 36.35 17.86
C ALA A 11 -39.59 36.06 17.26
N TRP A 12 -38.55 36.72 17.79
CA TRP A 12 -37.16 36.47 17.39
C TRP A 12 -36.67 35.07 17.81
N VAL A 13 -37.07 34.61 18.99
CA VAL A 13 -36.75 33.26 19.47
C VAL A 13 -37.45 32.19 18.62
N ILE A 14 -38.71 32.39 18.26
CA ILE A 14 -39.47 31.46 17.40
C ILE A 14 -38.86 31.39 15.98
N LEU A 15 -38.43 32.51 15.42
CA LEU A 15 -37.74 32.56 14.13
C LEU A 15 -36.38 31.83 14.16
N GLY A 16 -35.62 32.01 15.24
CA GLY A 16 -34.35 31.29 15.43
C GLY A 16 -34.54 29.77 15.51
N ILE A 17 -35.54 29.31 16.27
CA ILE A 17 -35.84 27.88 16.41
C ILE A 17 -36.29 27.29 15.07
N LEU A 18 -37.18 27.97 14.33
CA LEU A 18 -37.62 27.52 13.00
C LEU A 18 -36.46 27.46 11.99
N ALA A 19 -35.54 28.43 12.01
CA ALA A 19 -34.35 28.41 11.16
C ALA A 19 -33.43 27.22 11.50
N THR A 20 -33.21 26.92 12.79
CA THR A 20 -32.39 25.77 13.20
C THR A 20 -33.02 24.42 12.84
N LEU A 21 -34.34 24.29 12.95
CA LEU A 21 -35.04 23.05 12.57
C LEU A 21 -35.03 22.83 11.05
N LEU A 22 -35.10 23.89 10.24
CA LEU A 22 -34.96 23.80 8.77
C LEU A 22 -33.54 23.42 8.35
N LEU A 23 -32.51 23.97 9.00
CA LEU A 23 -31.10 23.63 8.74
C LEU A 23 -30.75 22.18 9.16
N ALA A 24 -31.30 21.70 10.28
CA ALA A 24 -31.12 20.31 10.72
C ALA A 24 -31.90 19.31 9.85
N GLY A 25 -33.08 19.70 9.34
CA GLY A 25 -33.89 18.89 8.44
C GLY A 25 -33.23 18.64 7.08
N TRP A 26 -32.42 19.57 6.57
CA TRP A 26 -31.68 19.40 5.32
C TRP A 26 -30.46 18.47 5.45
N SER A 27 -29.93 18.27 6.64
CA SER A 27 -28.78 17.37 6.85
C SER A 27 -29.15 15.87 6.88
N LEU A 28 -30.44 15.54 7.00
CA LEU A 28 -30.91 14.15 7.09
C LEU A 28 -31.42 13.58 5.75
N VAL A 29 -31.48 14.37 4.68
CA VAL A 29 -31.97 13.91 3.36
C VAL A 29 -30.84 13.47 2.43
N THR A 30 -29.57 13.71 2.78
CA THR A 30 -28.41 13.26 1.95
C THR A 30 -27.85 11.88 2.33
N ILE A 31 -28.30 11.27 3.44
CA ILE A 31 -27.81 9.96 3.91
C ILE A 31 -28.74 8.80 3.50
N GLY A 32 -29.89 9.09 2.90
CA GLY A 32 -30.88 8.07 2.50
C GLY A 32 -30.70 7.44 1.12
N ALA A 33 -29.78 7.93 0.28
CA ALA A 33 -29.63 7.45 -1.11
C ALA A 33 -28.42 6.52 -1.33
N LEU A 34 -27.65 6.20 -0.28
CA LEU A 34 -26.50 5.27 -0.36
C LEU A 34 -26.56 4.16 0.71
N GLY A 35 -27.73 3.97 1.33
CA GLY A 35 -27.97 2.91 2.30
C GLY A 35 -28.07 1.54 1.64
N GLY A 36 -26.92 1.02 1.21
CA GLY A 36 -26.75 -0.40 0.91
C GLY A 36 -27.03 -1.21 2.17
N GLU A 37 -27.90 -2.21 2.00
CA GLU A 37 -28.32 -3.22 2.96
C GLU A 37 -27.14 -3.77 3.79
N PHE A 38 -27.19 -3.59 5.11
CA PHE A 38 -26.33 -4.34 6.03
C PHE A 38 -26.93 -5.74 6.23
N THR A 39 -26.57 -6.67 5.36
CA THR A 39 -26.76 -8.10 5.62
C THR A 39 -25.66 -8.59 6.56
N ALA A 40 -26.07 -8.90 7.80
CA ALA A 40 -25.25 -9.65 8.73
C ALA A 40 -25.13 -11.11 8.23
N GLY A 41 -24.04 -11.39 7.52
CA GLY A 41 -23.71 -12.72 7.00
C GLY A 41 -22.44 -12.65 6.18
N GLY A 42 -21.34 -13.17 6.73
CA GLY A 42 -20.00 -12.97 6.20
C GLY A 42 -19.77 -13.40 4.76
N GLN A 43 -18.88 -12.68 4.11
CA GLN A 43 -17.89 -13.10 3.12
C GLN A 43 -16.74 -12.09 3.22
N GLY A 44 -15.50 -12.56 3.20
CA GLY A 44 -14.30 -11.71 3.30
C GLY A 44 -14.38 -10.53 2.34
N SER A 45 -13.77 -9.41 2.74
CA SER A 45 -13.62 -8.23 1.90
C SER A 45 -13.26 -8.66 0.47
N PRO A 46 -13.91 -8.13 -0.58
CA PRO A 46 -13.36 -8.29 -1.91
C PRO A 46 -11.97 -7.64 -1.83
N GLU A 47 -10.93 -8.47 -1.92
CA GLU A 47 -9.59 -8.04 -2.24
C GLU A 47 -9.78 -7.00 -3.34
N ARG A 48 -9.37 -5.76 -3.07
CA ARG A 48 -9.52 -4.68 -4.03
C ARG A 48 -8.53 -5.01 -5.13
N ALA A 49 -8.96 -5.86 -6.06
CA ALA A 49 -8.15 -6.33 -7.17
C ALA A 49 -7.80 -5.07 -7.96
N CYS A 50 -6.58 -4.57 -7.77
CA CYS A 50 -6.08 -3.50 -8.60
C CYS A 50 -6.16 -4.03 -10.03
N THR A 51 -6.92 -3.38 -10.90
CA THR A 51 -6.88 -3.66 -12.33
C THR A 51 -5.57 -3.10 -12.85
N VAL A 52 -4.46 -3.80 -12.61
CA VAL A 52 -3.18 -3.42 -13.19
C VAL A 52 -3.14 -3.94 -14.63
N PRO A 53 -2.82 -3.12 -15.64
CA PRO A 53 -2.84 -3.56 -17.03
C PRO A 53 -1.91 -4.77 -17.23
N ILE A 54 -2.48 -5.92 -17.59
CA ILE A 54 -1.71 -7.09 -17.98
C ILE A 54 -0.99 -6.75 -19.28
N ARG A 55 0.35 -6.77 -19.27
CA ARG A 55 1.18 -6.64 -20.47
C ARG A 55 2.21 -7.77 -20.55
N PHE A 56 2.43 -8.22 -21.79
CA PHE A 56 3.18 -9.40 -22.19
C PHE A 56 4.61 -9.45 -21.62
N GLY A 57 4.94 -10.55 -20.94
CA GLY A 57 6.25 -10.81 -20.33
C GLY A 57 6.18 -11.91 -19.27
N MET A 58 7.31 -12.25 -18.67
CA MET A 58 7.34 -13.12 -17.49
C MET A 58 6.87 -12.32 -16.27
N THR A 59 5.97 -12.88 -15.46
CA THR A 59 5.54 -12.28 -14.21
C THR A 59 6.19 -12.97 -13.02
N VAL A 60 6.77 -12.18 -12.12
CA VAL A 60 7.28 -12.60 -10.81
C VAL A 60 6.35 -12.03 -9.75
N ASN A 61 5.81 -12.88 -8.88
CA ASN A 61 5.02 -12.44 -7.74
C ASN A 61 5.96 -12.15 -6.56
N VAL A 62 5.82 -10.97 -5.96
CA VAL A 62 6.65 -10.54 -4.83
C VAL A 62 5.74 -10.24 -3.65
N ALA A 63 5.98 -10.91 -2.53
CA ALA A 63 5.27 -10.72 -1.28
C ALA A 63 6.09 -9.89 -0.29
N LEU A 64 5.48 -8.84 0.26
CA LEU A 64 6.06 -7.98 1.30
C LEU A 64 5.39 -8.29 2.65
N THR A 65 6.19 -8.51 3.71
CA THR A 65 5.70 -8.98 5.01
C THR A 65 6.34 -8.23 6.18
N ASN A 66 5.55 -8.06 7.25
CA ASN A 66 6.00 -7.44 8.50
C ASN A 66 6.77 -8.41 9.39
N MET A 67 7.38 -7.86 10.43
CA MET A 67 7.88 -8.63 11.57
C MET A 67 6.74 -9.53 12.10
N GLY A 68 6.99 -10.83 12.19
CA GLY A 68 6.05 -11.79 12.77
C GLY A 68 4.99 -12.38 11.83
N GLY A 69 5.00 -12.09 10.53
CA GLY A 69 4.11 -12.73 9.54
C GLY A 69 2.60 -12.61 9.84
N PRO A 70 1.72 -13.17 8.98
CA PRO A 70 0.30 -13.26 9.28
C PRO A 70 0.10 -14.22 10.47
N MET A 71 -0.43 -13.69 11.57
CA MET A 71 -0.75 -14.42 12.79
C MET A 71 -1.91 -15.41 12.56
N MET A 72 -1.62 -16.57 11.97
CA MET A 72 -2.56 -17.70 11.87
C MET A 72 -2.08 -18.84 12.77
N GLY A 73 -2.70 -18.99 13.96
CA GLY A 73 -2.66 -20.24 14.70
C GLY A 73 -2.38 -20.09 16.20
N GLY A 74 -3.42 -20.31 17.00
CA GLY A 74 -3.29 -20.56 18.43
C GLY A 74 -2.47 -21.83 18.69
N GLY A 75 -1.30 -21.66 19.29
CA GLY A 75 -0.46 -22.74 19.75
C GLY A 75 0.71 -22.15 20.51
N GLY A 76 0.74 -22.34 21.83
CA GLY A 76 1.70 -21.72 22.77
C GLY A 76 3.14 -22.22 22.63
N GLY A 77 3.70 -22.19 21.42
CA GLY A 77 5.14 -22.27 21.18
C GLY A 77 5.81 -20.90 21.34
N PRO A 78 7.14 -20.85 21.55
CA PRO A 78 7.87 -19.60 21.66
C PRO A 78 7.66 -18.77 20.39
N MET A 79 7.11 -17.57 20.58
CA MET A 79 6.87 -16.56 19.55
C MET A 79 8.20 -16.03 19.03
N THR A 80 8.86 -16.75 18.12
CA THR A 80 9.90 -16.16 17.26
C THR A 80 9.19 -15.24 16.27
N GLY A 81 8.99 -13.98 16.65
CA GLY A 81 8.57 -12.94 15.72
C GLY A 81 9.58 -12.88 14.58
N GLY A 82 9.17 -13.33 13.38
CA GLY A 82 10.03 -13.35 12.20
C GLY A 82 10.53 -11.95 11.84
N ALA A 83 11.67 -11.87 11.15
CA ALA A 83 12.15 -10.64 10.54
C ALA A 83 11.15 -10.13 9.48
N MET A 84 11.24 -8.85 9.08
CA MET A 84 10.52 -8.38 7.90
C MET A 84 11.06 -9.10 6.67
N GLY A 85 10.23 -9.27 5.64
CA GLY A 85 10.60 -10.10 4.50
C GLY A 85 10.04 -9.61 3.17
N LEU A 86 10.90 -9.65 2.16
CA LEU A 86 10.54 -9.51 0.75
C LEU A 86 10.84 -10.84 0.06
N HIS A 87 9.81 -11.48 -0.51
CA HIS A 87 9.92 -12.81 -1.10
C HIS A 87 9.40 -12.82 -2.53
N ALA A 88 10.28 -13.10 -3.49
CA ALA A 88 9.91 -13.40 -4.87
C ALA A 88 9.60 -14.90 -5.03
N ASP A 89 8.54 -15.23 -5.76
CA ASP A 89 8.19 -16.63 -6.07
C ASP A 89 9.18 -17.31 -7.03
N GLN A 90 9.99 -16.51 -7.74
CA GLN A 90 11.07 -16.95 -8.60
C GLN A 90 12.39 -16.28 -8.19
N VAL A 91 13.44 -17.09 -8.09
CA VAL A 91 14.82 -16.61 -7.85
C VAL A 91 15.66 -16.53 -9.12
N THR A 92 15.17 -17.11 -10.22
CA THR A 92 15.79 -17.08 -11.54
C THR A 92 14.73 -16.85 -12.61
N VAL A 93 14.99 -15.92 -13.52
CA VAL A 93 14.08 -15.56 -14.63
C VAL A 93 14.85 -15.40 -15.95
N ALA A 94 14.15 -15.51 -17.07
CA ALA A 94 14.74 -15.22 -18.38
C ALA A 94 14.92 -13.70 -18.56
N HIS A 95 15.98 -13.31 -19.25
CA HIS A 95 16.21 -11.92 -19.63
C HIS A 95 15.11 -11.36 -20.56
N GLY A 96 14.95 -10.04 -20.57
CA GLY A 96 13.92 -9.33 -21.34
C GLY A 96 12.89 -8.65 -20.44
N ALA A 97 11.65 -8.55 -20.92
CA ALA A 97 10.58 -7.88 -20.18
C ALA A 97 10.09 -8.76 -19.02
N VAL A 98 10.34 -8.29 -17.80
CA VAL A 98 9.92 -8.92 -16.54
C VAL A 98 8.98 -7.96 -15.80
N SER A 99 7.82 -8.47 -15.42
CA SER A 99 6.83 -7.75 -14.63
C SER A 99 6.83 -8.27 -13.20
N PHE A 100 6.95 -7.39 -12.22
CA PHE A 100 6.88 -7.72 -10.80
C PHE A 100 5.51 -7.32 -10.27
N LEU A 101 4.68 -8.31 -9.92
CA LEU A 101 3.44 -8.08 -9.19
C LEU A 101 3.76 -8.09 -7.69
N VAL A 102 3.79 -6.91 -7.10
CA VAL A 102 4.23 -6.71 -5.73
C VAL A 102 3.01 -6.53 -4.84
N THR A 103 2.85 -7.41 -3.87
CA THR A 103 1.69 -7.42 -2.96
C THR A 103 2.15 -7.24 -1.52
N ASN A 104 1.56 -6.24 -0.85
CA ASN A 104 1.76 -6.02 0.57
C ASN A 104 0.84 -6.92 1.40
N LEU A 105 1.40 -8.02 1.91
CA LEU A 105 0.73 -8.95 2.83
C LEU A 105 0.93 -8.56 4.30
N GLY A 106 1.66 -7.48 4.54
CA GLY A 106 1.95 -6.91 5.84
C GLY A 106 0.86 -5.97 6.37
N SER A 107 1.08 -5.48 7.59
CA SER A 107 0.20 -4.50 8.26
C SER A 107 0.76 -3.08 8.25
N ILE A 108 1.93 -2.85 7.63
CA ILE A 108 2.51 -1.51 7.40
C ILE A 108 2.82 -1.34 5.92
N THR A 109 3.00 -0.11 5.47
CA THR A 109 3.36 0.22 4.08
C THR A 109 4.72 -0.35 3.72
N HIS A 110 4.86 -0.91 2.51
CA HIS A 110 6.13 -1.41 1.97
C HIS A 110 6.31 -0.99 0.51
N GLU A 111 7.53 -1.11 -0.02
CA GLU A 111 7.82 -0.90 -1.44
C GLU A 111 8.76 -1.99 -1.97
N MET A 112 8.94 -2.06 -3.29
CA MET A 112 10.00 -2.85 -3.92
C MET A 112 10.77 -1.97 -4.89
N VAL A 113 12.09 -1.97 -4.78
CA VAL A 113 13.04 -1.29 -5.68
C VAL A 113 13.97 -2.35 -6.27
N VAL A 114 14.36 -2.17 -7.53
CA VAL A 114 15.24 -3.12 -8.26
C VAL A 114 16.59 -2.47 -8.56
N LEU A 115 17.67 -2.99 -7.95
CA LEU A 115 19.04 -2.57 -8.25
C LEU A 115 19.86 -3.72 -8.85
N PRO A 116 20.75 -3.42 -9.82
CA PRO A 116 21.81 -4.35 -10.18
C PRO A 116 22.69 -4.68 -8.97
N LEU A 117 23.00 -5.96 -8.79
CA LEU A 117 23.92 -6.45 -7.78
C LEU A 117 25.25 -6.79 -8.46
N LEU A 118 26.28 -5.99 -8.17
CA LEU A 118 27.61 -6.22 -8.74
C LEU A 118 28.22 -7.50 -8.13
N GLU A 119 29.12 -8.18 -8.86
CA GLU A 119 29.76 -9.42 -8.38
C GLU A 119 30.51 -9.25 -7.04
N SER A 120 31.00 -8.05 -6.75
CA SER A 120 31.67 -7.72 -5.50
C SER A 120 30.72 -7.41 -4.34
N GLN A 121 29.41 -7.31 -4.61
CA GLN A 121 28.38 -7.00 -3.62
C GLN A 121 27.71 -8.27 -3.12
N VAL A 122 27.35 -8.27 -1.84
CA VAL A 122 26.57 -9.32 -1.20
C VAL A 122 25.16 -8.78 -0.96
N VAL A 123 24.15 -9.58 -1.29
CA VAL A 123 22.74 -9.26 -1.00
C VAL A 123 22.57 -8.96 0.50
N GLY A 124 21.82 -7.91 0.84
CA GLY A 124 21.62 -7.50 2.23
C GLY A 124 22.80 -6.76 2.88
N ALA A 125 23.90 -6.53 2.15
CA ALA A 125 25.11 -5.91 2.70
C ALA A 125 25.37 -4.48 2.19
N ARG A 126 24.39 -3.83 1.55
CA ARG A 126 24.55 -2.46 1.09
C ARG A 126 24.69 -1.48 2.26
N PRO A 127 25.54 -0.45 2.15
CA PRO A 127 25.67 0.56 3.20
C PRO A 127 24.36 1.32 3.43
N ILE A 128 23.96 1.42 4.70
CA ILE A 128 22.79 2.19 5.13
C ILE A 128 23.24 3.61 5.49
N GLY A 129 22.64 4.62 4.86
CA GLY A 129 22.88 6.03 5.11
C GLY A 129 22.22 6.53 6.40
N GLY A 130 22.50 7.79 6.77
CA GLY A 130 22.00 8.39 8.01
C GLY A 130 20.47 8.55 8.09
N ASN A 131 19.76 8.44 6.97
CA ASN A 131 18.30 8.42 6.89
C ASN A 131 17.70 7.00 7.01
N ALA A 132 18.52 6.01 7.38
CA ALA A 132 18.16 4.59 7.43
C ALA A 132 17.71 3.98 6.09
N LYS A 133 18.13 4.57 4.97
CA LYS A 133 17.94 4.06 3.61
C LYS A 133 19.27 3.66 2.97
N ILE A 134 19.24 2.81 1.96
CA ILE A 134 20.37 2.56 1.08
C ILE A 134 20.34 3.49 -0.14
N ASP A 135 21.48 3.68 -0.80
CA ASP A 135 21.59 4.44 -2.04
C ASP A 135 20.93 3.68 -3.20
N GLU A 136 19.98 4.34 -3.88
CA GLU A 136 19.22 3.83 -5.03
C GLU A 136 19.81 4.25 -6.37
N THR A 137 20.99 4.86 -6.39
CA THR A 137 21.67 5.22 -7.62
C THR A 137 21.81 4.00 -8.54
N GLY A 138 21.22 4.10 -9.74
CA GLY A 138 21.18 2.99 -10.70
C GLY A 138 19.94 2.08 -10.60
N SER A 139 18.92 2.47 -9.82
CA SER A 139 17.64 1.77 -9.77
C SER A 139 17.01 1.67 -11.16
N LEU A 140 16.51 0.49 -11.48
CA LEU A 140 15.86 0.21 -12.76
C LEU A 140 14.34 0.39 -12.71
N GLY A 141 13.78 0.52 -11.52
CA GLY A 141 12.35 0.68 -11.31
C GLY A 141 11.94 0.37 -9.87
N GLU A 142 10.74 0.81 -9.53
CA GLU A 142 10.12 0.56 -8.24
C GLU A 142 8.61 0.29 -8.37
N ALA A 143 8.10 -0.47 -7.40
CA ALA A 143 6.69 -0.64 -7.12
C ALA A 143 6.39 -0.01 -5.74
N SER A 144 5.76 1.15 -5.76
CA SER A 144 5.54 2.00 -4.58
C SER A 144 4.25 2.83 -4.69
N ASN A 145 3.37 2.55 -5.65
CA ASN A 145 2.15 3.30 -5.88
C ASN A 145 0.93 2.38 -5.87
N THR A 146 0.21 2.35 -4.74
CA THR A 146 -0.92 1.43 -4.54
C THR A 146 -1.96 1.56 -5.67
N CYS A 147 -2.16 0.49 -6.43
CA CYS A 147 -3.07 0.42 -7.57
C CYS A 147 -2.86 1.52 -8.64
N ALA A 148 -1.64 2.04 -8.82
CA ALA A 148 -1.35 3.04 -9.84
C ALA A 148 0.08 2.87 -10.38
N GLU A 149 0.35 3.37 -11.59
CA GLU A 149 1.67 3.23 -12.20
C GLU A 149 2.69 4.24 -11.63
N GLY A 150 3.96 3.84 -11.58
CA GLY A 150 5.09 4.71 -11.29
C GLY A 150 5.39 4.88 -9.80
N ALA A 151 6.27 5.84 -9.49
CA ALA A 151 6.72 6.12 -8.14
C ALA A 151 5.61 6.72 -7.26
N GLY A 152 5.56 6.30 -5.99
CA GLY A 152 4.56 6.69 -5.01
C GLY A 152 5.14 6.86 -3.61
N GLN A 153 4.36 6.52 -2.59
CA GLN A 153 4.75 6.62 -1.17
C GLN A 153 4.77 5.25 -0.47
N GLY A 154 4.80 4.19 -1.28
CA GLY A 154 4.68 2.80 -0.88
C GLY A 154 3.30 2.19 -1.15
N ILE A 155 3.29 0.87 -1.10
CA ILE A 155 2.12 0.00 -1.22
C ILE A 155 1.50 -0.15 0.17
N VAL A 156 0.26 0.30 0.35
CA VAL A 156 -0.45 0.21 1.64
C VAL A 156 -0.80 -1.26 1.99
N PRO A 157 -1.09 -1.58 3.26
CA PRO A 157 -1.50 -2.93 3.66
C PRO A 157 -2.64 -3.51 2.81
N GLY A 158 -2.47 -4.74 2.33
CA GLY A 158 -3.41 -5.42 1.43
C GLY A 158 -3.45 -4.87 -0.01
N GLY A 159 -2.63 -3.86 -0.32
CA GLY A 159 -2.50 -3.30 -1.65
C GLY A 159 -1.50 -4.05 -2.52
N SER A 160 -1.52 -3.74 -3.81
CA SER A 160 -0.54 -4.22 -4.78
C SER A 160 -0.14 -3.13 -5.78
N ASP A 161 1.01 -3.33 -6.41
CA ASP A 161 1.50 -2.52 -7.52
C ASP A 161 2.24 -3.42 -8.53
N LEU A 162 2.28 -3.01 -9.80
CA LEU A 162 2.98 -3.74 -10.88
C LEU A 162 4.02 -2.82 -11.50
N VAL A 163 5.26 -3.30 -11.58
CA VAL A 163 6.32 -2.63 -12.33
C VAL A 163 6.89 -3.57 -13.39
N SER A 164 7.01 -3.10 -14.63
CA SER A 164 7.60 -3.85 -15.74
C SER A 164 8.95 -3.25 -16.12
N ILE A 165 9.99 -4.08 -16.13
CA ILE A 165 11.38 -3.67 -16.37
C ILE A 165 11.98 -4.58 -17.44
N ILE A 166 12.80 -4.02 -18.34
CA ILE A 166 13.62 -4.82 -19.26
C ILE A 166 14.93 -5.14 -18.53
N LEU A 167 15.12 -6.42 -18.18
CA LEU A 167 16.30 -6.90 -17.48
C LEU A 167 17.27 -7.59 -18.44
N ALA A 168 18.55 -7.23 -18.35
CA ALA A 168 19.63 -7.95 -19.01
C ALA A 168 20.05 -9.16 -18.15
N PRO A 169 20.78 -10.15 -18.71
CA PRO A 169 21.38 -11.20 -17.89
C PRO A 169 22.28 -10.61 -16.80
N GLY A 170 22.19 -11.13 -15.58
CA GLY A 170 22.94 -10.63 -14.42
C GLY A 170 22.25 -10.88 -13.07
N GLN A 171 22.87 -10.35 -12.01
CA GLN A 171 22.36 -10.44 -10.64
C GLN A 171 21.67 -9.12 -10.25
N TYR A 172 20.56 -9.24 -9.54
CA TYR A 172 19.77 -8.11 -9.06
C TYR A 172 19.39 -8.31 -7.60
N GLU A 173 19.24 -7.20 -6.89
CA GLU A 173 18.68 -7.16 -5.54
C GLU A 173 17.36 -6.41 -5.59
N LEU A 174 16.31 -7.09 -5.14
CA LEU A 174 14.99 -6.50 -4.94
C LEU A 174 14.86 -6.17 -3.45
N PHE A 175 14.46 -4.96 -3.09
CA PHE A 175 14.44 -4.54 -1.68
C PHE A 175 13.39 -3.47 -1.39
N CYS A 176 13.00 -3.30 -0.13
CA CYS A 176 12.22 -2.17 0.33
C CYS A 176 13.13 -1.14 0.98
N ASN A 177 13.10 0.11 0.50
CA ASN A 177 13.97 1.18 0.98
C ASN A 177 13.26 2.23 1.84
N LEU A 178 12.08 1.90 2.38
CA LEU A 178 11.51 2.67 3.46
C LEU A 178 12.47 2.66 4.66
N ALA A 179 12.51 3.76 5.41
CA ALA A 179 13.55 3.99 6.42
C ALA A 179 13.60 2.84 7.45
N GLY A 180 14.74 2.15 7.50
CA GLY A 180 15.01 1.03 8.40
C GLY A 180 14.58 -0.35 7.88
N TYR A 181 13.89 -0.44 6.75
CA TYR A 181 13.24 -1.68 6.31
C TYR A 181 14.25 -2.64 5.67
N TYR A 182 15.20 -2.11 4.90
CA TYR A 182 16.35 -2.87 4.39
C TYR A 182 17.15 -3.52 5.53
N ALA A 183 17.46 -2.74 6.58
CA ALA A 183 18.16 -3.20 7.76
C ALA A 183 17.40 -4.30 8.53
N ALA A 184 16.06 -4.30 8.41
CA ALA A 184 15.18 -5.28 9.02
C ALA A 184 15.00 -6.57 8.19
N GLY A 185 15.68 -6.69 7.04
CA GLY A 185 15.69 -7.90 6.21
C GLY A 185 14.81 -7.84 4.95
N MET A 186 14.31 -6.66 4.56
CA MET A 186 13.46 -6.52 3.37
C MET A 186 14.26 -6.49 2.06
N TYR A 187 14.89 -7.61 1.73
CA TYR A 187 15.59 -7.79 0.45
C TYR A 187 15.52 -9.25 -0.01
N THR A 188 15.66 -9.46 -1.31
CA THR A 188 15.92 -10.77 -1.91
C THR A 188 16.78 -10.61 -3.16
N GLN A 189 17.38 -11.70 -3.61
CA GLN A 189 18.17 -11.74 -4.82
C GLN A 189 17.37 -12.34 -5.98
N LEU A 190 17.56 -11.78 -7.17
CA LEU A 190 17.02 -12.30 -8.43
C LEU A 190 18.17 -12.51 -9.42
N THR A 191 18.23 -13.69 -10.01
CA THR A 191 19.15 -14.04 -11.11
C THR A 191 18.42 -13.93 -12.44
N VAL A 192 19.03 -13.29 -13.43
CA VAL A 192 18.48 -13.17 -14.79
C VAL A 192 19.42 -13.87 -15.76
N THR A 193 18.89 -14.82 -16.55
CA THR A 193 19.65 -15.64 -17.51
C THR A 193 19.35 -15.27 -18.94
#